data_AF-A0A7S3KBZ5-F1
#
_entry.id   AF-A0A7S3KBZ5-F1
#
_cell.length_a   1.000
_cell.length_b   1.000
_cell.length_c   1.000
_cell.angle_alpha   90.00
_cell.angle_beta   90.00
_cell.angle_gamma   90.00
#
_symmetry.space_group_name_H-M   'P 1'
#
loop_
_entity.id
_entity.type
_entity.pdbx_description
1 polymer ?
#
loop_
_entity_poly.entity_id
_entity_poly.type
_entity_poly.pdbx_seq_one_letter_code
_entity_poly.pdbx_strand_id
1 'polypeptide(L)'
;EHIHHGYRKNFNSLSCTLKTIFMWHNETVNIWSHLIGAIFFFWLILSAGFYIEPTIEQMIKHYIGYHNDDPEIIERDVFQLQQEIPKTPVYLFLFSAVFCMICSVMYH
;
A
#
# COMPACT_ATOMS: atom_id res chain seq x y z
N GLU A 1 15.75 -8.39 -31.43
CA GLU A 1 14.90 -9.31 -30.64
C GLU A 1 15.82 -10.15 -29.78
N HIS A 2 15.84 -9.94 -28.46
CA HIS A 2 16.89 -10.46 -27.55
C HIS A 2 16.44 -11.60 -26.63
N ILE A 3 15.18 -12.01 -26.73
CA ILE A 3 14.61 -13.11 -25.94
C ILE A 3 14.29 -14.24 -26.92
N HIS A 4 14.91 -15.40 -26.73
CA HIS A 4 14.84 -16.49 -27.73
C HIS A 4 14.10 -17.73 -27.21
N HIS A 5 13.91 -17.88 -25.89
CA HIS A 5 13.35 -19.08 -25.26
C HIS A 5 12.52 -18.69 -24.03
N GLY A 6 11.71 -19.62 -23.50
CA GLY A 6 10.98 -19.44 -22.23
C GLY A 6 9.61 -18.77 -22.37
N TYR A 7 9.09 -18.63 -23.59
CA TYR A 7 7.75 -18.09 -23.83
C TYR A 7 6.65 -19.03 -23.33
N ARG A 8 5.58 -18.44 -22.80
CA ARG A 8 4.37 -19.15 -22.40
C ARG A 8 3.65 -19.73 -23.62
N LYS A 9 3.16 -20.96 -23.52
CA LYS A 9 2.28 -21.56 -24.56
C LYS A 9 0.91 -20.89 -24.51
N ASN A 10 0.28 -20.64 -25.65
CA ASN A 10 -1.04 -19.98 -25.69
C ASN A 10 -2.09 -20.81 -24.94
N PHE A 11 -2.67 -20.22 -23.89
CA PHE A 11 -3.79 -20.81 -23.14
C PHE A 11 -5.08 -20.09 -23.52
N ASN A 12 -6.09 -20.85 -23.93
CA ASN A 12 -7.38 -20.30 -24.37
C ASN A 12 -8.37 -20.06 -23.21
N SER A 13 -7.92 -20.13 -21.95
CA SER A 13 -8.77 -20.04 -20.76
C SER A 13 -8.08 -19.30 -19.63
N LEU A 14 -8.79 -18.36 -19.00
CA LEU A 14 -8.34 -17.59 -17.83
C LEU A 14 -7.88 -18.50 -16.68
N SER A 15 -8.61 -19.58 -16.41
CA SER A 15 -8.25 -20.53 -15.34
C SER A 15 -6.93 -21.26 -15.64
N CYS A 16 -6.60 -21.47 -16.91
CA CYS A 16 -5.29 -21.98 -17.30
C CYS A 16 -4.22 -20.91 -17.17
N THR A 17 -4.48 -19.67 -17.58
CA THR A 17 -3.55 -18.54 -17.43
C THR A 17 -3.20 -18.28 -15.97
N LEU A 18 -4.15 -18.33 -15.04
CA LEU A 18 -3.89 -18.18 -13.60
C LEU A 18 -2.97 -19.28 -13.06
N LYS A 19 -3.04 -20.51 -13.59
CA LYS A 19 -2.10 -21.58 -13.20
C LYS A 19 -0.67 -21.30 -13.65
N THR A 20 -0.48 -20.48 -14.70
CA THR A 20 0.86 -20.14 -15.20
C THR A 20 1.65 -19.25 -14.26
N ILE A 21 0.99 -18.56 -13.33
CA ILE A 21 1.65 -17.76 -12.29
C ILE A 21 2.67 -18.60 -11.50
N PHE A 22 2.41 -19.89 -11.31
CA PHE A 22 3.29 -20.83 -10.61
C PHE A 22 4.19 -21.64 -11.56
N MET A 23 4.23 -21.31 -12.85
CA MET A 23 5.09 -21.94 -13.84
C MET A 23 6.31 -21.06 -14.14
N TRP A 24 7.37 -21.66 -14.66
CA TRP A 24 8.59 -20.95 -15.04
C TRP A 24 8.56 -20.53 -16.51
N HIS A 25 8.47 -19.24 -16.77
CA HIS A 25 8.50 -18.62 -18.10
C HIS A 25 8.98 -17.17 -18.03
N ASN A 26 9.15 -16.52 -19.17
CA ASN A 26 9.73 -15.16 -19.23
C ASN A 26 8.90 -14.09 -18.51
N GLU A 27 7.58 -14.30 -18.37
CA GLU A 27 6.72 -13.39 -17.61
C GLU A 27 6.71 -13.66 -16.10
N THR A 28 7.33 -14.75 -15.62
CA THR A 28 7.26 -15.13 -14.19
C THR A 28 7.85 -14.00 -13.33
N VAL A 29 9.02 -13.49 -13.67
CA VAL A 29 9.64 -12.39 -12.91
C VAL A 29 8.77 -11.14 -12.93
N ASN A 30 8.20 -10.79 -14.09
CA ASN A 30 7.31 -9.63 -14.23
C ASN A 30 6.08 -9.75 -13.33
N ILE A 31 5.40 -10.90 -13.37
CA ILE A 31 4.22 -11.17 -12.54
C ILE A 31 4.57 -11.09 -11.05
N TRP A 32 5.63 -11.80 -10.63
CA TRP A 32 5.99 -11.88 -9.21
C TRP A 32 6.53 -10.57 -8.66
N SER A 33 7.31 -9.79 -9.42
CA SER A 33 7.80 -8.49 -8.96
C SER A 33 6.65 -7.51 -8.71
N HIS A 34 5.65 -7.47 -9.60
CA HIS A 34 4.48 -6.61 -9.42
C HIS A 34 3.52 -7.14 -8.35
N LEU A 35 3.36 -8.47 -8.21
CA LEU A 35 2.52 -9.06 -7.16
C LEU A 35 3.07 -8.79 -5.75
N ILE A 36 4.38 -8.95 -5.55
CA ILE A 36 5.04 -8.61 -4.28
C ILE A 36 4.88 -7.12 -3.99
N GLY A 37 5.07 -6.26 -5.00
CA GLY A 37 4.82 -4.82 -4.88
C GLY A 37 3.38 -4.50 -4.46
N ALA A 38 2.39 -5.12 -5.09
CA ALA A 38 0.98 -4.93 -4.74
C ALA A 38 0.67 -5.33 -3.30
N ILE A 39 1.19 -6.48 -2.84
CA ILE A 39 1.03 -6.94 -1.45
C ILE A 39 1.67 -5.96 -0.48
N PHE A 40 2.88 -5.46 -0.78
CA PHE A 40 3.58 -4.51 0.05
C PHE A 40 2.82 -3.18 0.20
N PHE A 41 2.39 -2.57 -0.92
CA PHE A 41 1.62 -1.31 -0.87
C PHE A 41 0.26 -1.50 -0.20
N PHE A 42 -0.40 -2.64 -0.41
CA PHE A 42 -1.64 -2.96 0.30
C PHE A 42 -1.43 -3.09 1.81
N TRP A 43 -0.34 -3.75 2.24
CA TRP A 43 0.03 -3.82 3.65
C TRP A 43 0.29 -2.43 4.25
N LEU A 44 0.92 -1.51 3.51
CA LEU A 44 1.10 -0.13 3.96
C LEU A 44 -0.23 0.60 4.19
N ILE A 45 -1.23 0.40 3.32
CA ILE A 45 -2.58 0.96 3.51
C ILE A 45 -3.20 0.44 4.81
N LEU A 46 -3.14 -0.88 5.03
CA LEU A 46 -3.66 -1.49 6.25
C LEU A 46 -2.91 -1.02 7.50
N SER A 47 -1.58 -0.89 7.42
CA SER A 47 -0.74 -0.40 8.51
C SER A 47 -1.11 1.04 8.88
N ALA A 48 -1.27 1.91 7.89
CA ALA A 48 -1.66 3.30 8.09
C ALA A 48 -3.04 3.39 8.77
N GLY A 49 -4.06 2.72 8.22
CA GLY A 49 -5.43 2.84 8.71
C GLY A 49 -5.71 2.12 10.03
N PHE A 50 -5.16 0.91 10.22
CA PHE A 50 -5.50 0.08 11.39
C PHE A 50 -4.53 0.20 12.56
N TYR A 51 -3.30 0.67 12.33
CA TYR A 51 -2.28 0.75 13.39
C TYR A 51 -1.86 2.19 13.67
N ILE A 52 -1.42 2.93 12.64
CA ILE A 52 -0.83 4.26 12.85
C ILE A 52 -1.87 5.28 13.34
N GLU A 53 -3.03 5.38 12.68
CA GLU A 53 -4.07 6.32 13.06
C GLU A 53 -4.57 6.17 14.51
N PRO A 54 -5.00 4.98 14.98
CA PRO A 54 -5.47 4.82 16.35
C PRO A 54 -4.35 5.04 17.39
N THR A 55 -3.10 4.70 17.07
CA THR A 55 -1.96 4.99 17.97
C THR A 55 -1.75 6.49 18.14
N ILE A 56 -1.80 7.27 17.05
CA ILE A 56 -1.69 8.74 17.12
C ILE A 56 -2.84 9.32 17.95
N GLU A 57 -4.08 8.86 17.74
CA GLU A 57 -5.22 9.32 18.54
C GLU A 57 -5.06 9.02 20.04
N GLN A 58 -4.55 7.83 20.38
CA GLN A 58 -4.29 7.46 21.77
C GLN A 58 -3.19 8.33 22.38
N MET A 59 -2.12 8.61 21.63
CA MET A 59 -1.04 9.50 22.09
C MET A 59 -1.54 10.93 22.32
N ILE A 60 -2.36 11.48 21.41
CA ILE A 60 -2.96 12.81 21.56
C ILE A 60 -3.85 12.86 22.80
N LYS A 61 -4.72 11.86 23.01
CA LYS A 61 -5.57 11.79 24.21
C LYS A 61 -4.76 11.72 25.50
N HIS A 62 -3.67 10.95 25.50
CA HIS A 62 -2.77 10.86 26.65
C HIS A 62 -2.09 12.21 26.94
N TYR A 63 -1.58 12.88 25.90
CA TYR A 63 -0.95 14.19 26.01
C TYR A 63 -1.90 15.26 26.56
N ILE A 64 -3.14 15.33 26.04
CA ILE A 64 -4.19 16.24 26.52
C ILE A 64 -4.52 15.97 27.98
N GLY A 65 -4.66 14.70 28.38
CA GLY A 65 -4.93 14.33 29.77
C GLY A 65 -3.80 14.74 30.73
N TYR A 66 -2.55 14.71 30.28
CA TYR A 66 -1.39 15.10 31.08
C TYR A 66 -1.28 16.62 31.26
N HIS A 67 -1.59 17.43 30.25
CA HIS A 67 -1.49 18.90 30.30
C HIS A 67 -2.80 19.60 30.65
N ASN A 68 -3.79 18.90 31.22
CA ASN A 68 -5.13 19.45 31.45
C ASN A 68 -5.14 20.70 32.38
N ASP A 69 -4.07 20.89 33.17
CA ASP A 69 -3.91 22.06 34.05
C ASP A 69 -3.48 23.34 33.30
N ASP A 70 -3.04 23.24 32.04
CA ASP A 70 -2.53 24.37 31.24
C ASP A 70 -3.10 24.35 29.80
N PRO A 71 -4.35 24.83 29.61
CA PRO A 71 -5.07 24.71 28.35
C PRO A 71 -4.44 25.51 27.20
N GLU A 72 -3.67 26.56 27.49
CA GLU A 72 -3.01 27.39 26.48
C GLU A 72 -1.90 26.61 25.74
N ILE A 73 -1.18 25.75 26.46
CA ILE A 73 -0.18 24.84 25.88
C ILE A 73 -0.85 23.77 25.02
N ILE A 74 -1.96 23.18 25.50
CA ILE A 74 -2.72 22.18 24.73
C ILE A 74 -3.20 22.77 23.42
N GLU A 75 -3.82 23.95 23.44
CA GLU A 75 -4.36 24.57 22.23
C GLU A 75 -3.26 24.81 21.21
N ARG A 76 -2.11 25.34 21.62
CA ARG A 76 -0.96 25.54 20.74
C ARG A 76 -0.46 24.23 20.15
N ASP A 77 -0.18 23.23 20.99
CA ASP A 77 0.50 22.01 20.57
C ASP A 77 -0.43 21.07 19.77
N VAL A 78 -1.71 20.96 20.16
CA VAL A 78 -2.72 20.19 19.42
C VAL A 78 -3.06 20.86 18.09
N PHE A 79 -3.14 22.20 18.04
CA PHE A 79 -3.31 22.91 16.78
C PHE A 79 -2.18 22.61 15.81
N GLN A 80 -0.92 22.65 16.27
CA GLN A 80 0.24 22.27 15.45
C GLN A 80 0.16 20.80 14.98
N LEU A 81 -0.22 19.88 15.87
CA LEU A 81 -0.36 18.45 15.54
C LEU A 81 -1.49 18.14 14.55
N GLN A 82 -2.62 18.87 14.60
CA GLN A 82 -3.73 18.73 13.65
C GLN A 82 -3.44 19.41 12.30
N GLN A 83 -2.54 20.40 12.29
CA GLN A 83 -2.22 21.16 11.09
C GLN A 83 -1.21 20.43 10.18
N GLU A 84 -0.48 19.45 10.71
CA GLU A 84 0.52 18.72 9.95
C GLU A 84 0.02 17.37 9.41
N ILE A 85 0.13 17.24 8.09
CA ILE A 85 0.05 16.03 7.26
C ILE A 85 -1.36 15.76 6.68
N PRO A 86 -1.64 16.27 5.47
CA PRO A 86 -2.79 15.82 4.71
C PRO A 86 -2.63 14.33 4.37
N LYS A 87 -3.48 13.47 4.94
CA LYS A 87 -3.45 12.02 4.72
C LYS A 87 -4.01 11.61 3.35
N THR A 88 -4.97 12.37 2.84
CA THR A 88 -5.63 12.13 1.54
C THR A 88 -4.66 11.91 0.38
N PRO A 89 -3.65 12.77 0.12
CA PRO A 89 -2.69 12.52 -0.97
C PRO A 89 -1.87 11.25 -0.78
N VAL A 90 -1.55 10.87 0.46
CA VAL A 90 -0.82 9.62 0.76
C VAL A 90 -1.69 8.41 0.43
N TYR A 91 -2.93 8.36 0.90
CA TYR A 91 -3.84 7.27 0.57
C TYR A 91 -4.13 7.20 -0.93
N LEU A 92 -4.35 8.34 -1.60
CA LEU A 92 -4.54 8.39 -3.05
C LEU A 92 -3.33 7.80 -3.80
N PHE A 93 -2.12 8.16 -3.38
CA PHE A 93 -0.89 7.59 -3.92
C PHE A 93 -0.84 6.07 -3.68
N LEU A 94 -1.08 5.61 -2.45
CA LEU A 94 -1.02 4.18 -2.13
C LEU A 94 -2.06 3.35 -2.90
N PHE A 95 -3.31 3.83 -2.99
CA PHE A 95 -4.36 3.17 -3.76
C PHE A 95 -4.02 3.13 -5.25
N SER A 96 -3.49 4.22 -5.81
CA SER A 96 -3.09 4.24 -7.23
C SER A 96 -1.90 3.33 -7.49
N ALA A 97 -0.94 3.22 -6.56
CA ALA A 97 0.17 2.27 -6.64
C ALA A 97 -0.32 0.81 -6.63
N VAL A 98 -1.23 0.44 -5.70
CA VAL A 98 -1.83 -0.90 -5.67
C VAL A 98 -2.57 -1.20 -6.98
N PHE A 99 -3.41 -0.27 -7.45
CA PHE A 99 -4.15 -0.42 -8.69
C PHE A 99 -3.22 -0.62 -9.90
N CYS A 100 -2.19 0.22 -10.02
CA CYS A 100 -1.19 0.12 -11.08
C CYS A 100 -0.49 -1.25 -11.10
N MET A 101 -0.04 -1.72 -9.93
CA MET A 101 0.63 -3.02 -9.80
C MET A 101 -0.31 -4.18 -10.14
N ILE A 102 -1.58 -4.12 -9.73
CA ILE A 102 -2.58 -5.14 -10.08
C ILE A 102 -2.86 -5.13 -11.59
N CYS A 103 -3.01 -3.97 -12.22
CA CYS A 103 -3.16 -3.86 -13.67
C CYS A 103 -1.97 -4.44 -14.43
N SER A 104 -0.75 -4.23 -13.94
CA SER A 104 0.45 -4.85 -14.51
C SER A 104 0.43 -6.37 -14.37
N VAL A 105 0.09 -6.91 -13.20
CA VAL A 105 -0.07 -8.36 -12.98
C VAL A 105 -1.15 -8.96 -13.88
N MET A 106 -2.25 -8.25 -14.15
CA MET A 106 -3.29 -8.73 -15.06
C MET A 106 -2.88 -8.70 -16.53
N TYR A 107 -1.97 -7.79 -16.90
CA TYR A 107 -1.45 -7.68 -18.26
C TYR A 107 -0.44 -8.80 -18.57
N HIS A 108 0.43 -9.12 -17.61
CA HIS A 108 1.41 -10.20 -17.70
C HIS A 108 0.80 -11.58 -17.42
#